data_AF-A0A936U9C7-F1
#
_entry.id   AF-A0A936U9C7-F1
#
_cell.length_a   1.000
_cell.length_b   1.000
_cell.length_c   1.000
_cell.angle_alpha   90.00
_cell.angle_beta   90.00
_cell.angle_gamma   90.00
#
_symmetry.space_group_name_H-M   'P 1'
#
loop_
_entity.id
_entity.type
_entity.pdbx_description
1 polymer ?
#
loop_
_entity_poly.entity_id
_entity_poly.type
_entity_poly.pdbx_seq_one_letter_code
_entity_poly.pdbx_strand_id
1 'polypeptide(L)'
;MPSQRPTLAVFRLVEVAEVETLLDGDPADIRIEVFEDAAHPGQYRCRTWRLLEYGIHPPGIRDEDDGLATSWETILVPWSVPGGFVTEEPFFASSKEAALEAVLDDLRVYLAVTRHAEDEGDPPAGTPPAASA
;
A
#
# COMPACT_ATOMS: atom_id res chain seq x y z
N MET A 1 10.48 15.73 38.97
CA MET A 1 10.34 15.08 37.66
C MET A 1 9.92 16.15 36.67
N PRO A 2 10.76 16.61 35.74
CA PRO A 2 10.28 17.53 34.71
C PRO A 2 9.27 16.77 33.85
N SER A 3 8.02 17.23 33.80
CA SER A 3 7.03 16.75 32.85
C SER A 3 7.51 17.12 31.45
N GLN A 4 8.11 16.18 30.74
CA GLN A 4 8.30 16.28 29.29
C GLN A 4 6.90 16.40 28.69
N ARG A 5 6.54 17.59 28.21
CA ARG A 5 5.34 17.73 27.38
C ARG A 5 5.54 16.84 26.14
N PRO A 6 4.54 16.05 25.73
CA PRO A 6 4.64 15.32 24.49
C PRO A 6 4.88 16.31 23.35
N THR A 7 6.03 16.20 22.69
CA THR A 7 6.32 16.93 21.47
C THR A 7 5.47 16.30 20.36
N LEU A 8 4.38 16.98 20.00
CA LEU A 8 3.59 16.62 18.84
C LEU A 8 4.39 16.96 17.57
N ALA A 9 4.73 15.95 16.78
CA ALA A 9 5.31 16.16 15.46
C ALA A 9 4.19 16.47 14.45
N VAL A 10 4.27 17.62 13.81
CA VAL A 10 3.26 18.10 12.85
C VAL A 10 3.82 17.94 11.44
N PHE A 11 3.01 17.35 10.57
CA PHE A 11 3.40 17.03 9.20
C PHE A 11 2.38 17.62 8.23
N ARG A 12 2.86 18.30 7.19
CA ARG A 12 2.01 18.88 6.15
C ARG A 12 2.00 17.96 4.95
N LEU A 13 0.81 17.56 4.49
CA LEU A 13 0.66 16.88 3.20
C LEU A 13 1.08 17.85 2.09
N VAL A 14 2.09 17.46 1.31
CA VAL A 14 2.65 18.28 0.23
C VAL A 14 2.42 17.68 -1.15
N GLU A 15 2.23 16.36 -1.24
CA GLU A 15 1.97 15.67 -2.50
C GLU A 15 1.15 14.41 -2.28
N VAL A 16 0.33 14.09 -3.28
CA VAL A 16 -0.42 12.84 -3.38
C VAL A 16 -0.17 12.28 -4.76
N ALA A 17 0.22 11.03 -4.84
CA ALA A 17 0.34 10.26 -6.07
C ALA A 17 -0.52 9.00 -5.98
N GLU A 18 -1.06 8.56 -7.10
CA GLU A 18 -1.85 7.33 -7.21
C GLU A 18 -1.24 6.46 -8.31
N VAL A 19 -1.13 5.16 -8.02
CA VAL A 19 -0.49 4.16 -8.86
C VAL A 19 -1.46 3.01 -9.03
N GLU A 20 -1.92 2.80 -10.26
CA GLU A 20 -2.69 1.63 -10.66
C GLU A 20 -1.71 0.49 -11.00
N THR A 21 -1.88 -0.66 -10.36
CA THR A 21 -0.97 -1.81 -10.54
C THR A 21 -1.68 -3.16 -10.34
N LEU A 22 -0.94 -4.26 -10.42
CA LEU A 22 -1.40 -5.60 -10.10
C LEU A 22 -0.63 -6.10 -8.87
N LEU A 23 -1.31 -6.37 -7.75
CA LEU A 23 -0.73 -7.02 -6.58
C LEU A 23 -1.18 -8.47 -6.57
N ASP A 24 -0.23 -9.41 -6.60
CA ASP A 24 -0.50 -10.85 -6.58
C ASP A 24 -1.53 -11.28 -7.67
N GLY A 25 -1.42 -10.67 -8.85
CA GLY A 25 -2.31 -10.88 -9.99
C GLY A 25 -3.60 -10.06 -9.99
N ASP A 26 -3.97 -9.42 -8.87
CA ASP A 26 -5.21 -8.65 -8.74
C ASP A 26 -4.99 -7.14 -8.95
N PRO A 27 -5.89 -6.45 -9.69
CA PRO A 27 -5.88 -4.99 -9.77
C PRO A 27 -5.89 -4.33 -8.39
N ALA A 28 -5.02 -3.35 -8.23
CA ALA A 28 -4.91 -2.57 -7.00
C ALA A 28 -4.50 -1.13 -7.29
N ASP A 29 -5.17 -0.22 -6.60
CA ASP A 29 -4.84 1.20 -6.61
C ASP A 29 -4.09 1.55 -5.32
N ILE A 30 -2.87 2.05 -5.48
CA ILE A 30 -2.00 2.46 -4.39
C ILE A 30 -1.91 3.97 -4.36
N ARG A 31 -2.28 4.58 -3.24
CA ARG A 31 -2.09 6.00 -2.98
C ARG A 31 -0.86 6.23 -2.11
N ILE A 32 -0.01 7.14 -2.54
CA ILE A 32 1.20 7.57 -1.86
C ILE A 32 0.99 9.02 -1.43
N GLU A 33 1.08 9.26 -0.12
CA GLU A 33 0.97 10.60 0.46
C GLU A 33 2.34 11.03 0.99
N VAL A 34 2.87 12.14 0.46
CA VAL A 34 4.15 12.71 0.87
C VAL A 34 3.90 13.86 1.83
N PHE A 35 4.56 13.79 2.98
CA PHE A 35 4.46 14.77 4.04
C PHE A 35 5.80 15.45 4.31
N GLU A 36 5.78 16.76 4.50
CA GLU A 36 6.92 17.54 4.98
C GLU A 36 6.80 17.77 6.50
N ASP A 37 7.90 17.64 7.23
CA ASP A 37 7.96 18.02 8.65
C ASP A 37 7.82 19.54 8.79
N ALA A 38 6.79 19.99 9.51
CA ALA A 38 6.53 21.40 9.73
C ALA A 38 7.61 22.08 10.61
N ALA A 39 8.31 21.32 11.44
CA ALA A 39 9.41 21.82 12.28
C ALA A 39 10.77 21.78 11.56
N HIS A 40 10.92 20.92 10.55
CA HIS A 40 12.16 20.76 9.79
C HIS A 40 11.89 20.77 8.27
N PRO A 41 11.68 21.97 7.68
CA PRO A 41 11.48 22.09 6.24
C PRO A 41 12.60 21.42 5.46
N GLY A 42 12.25 20.71 4.39
CA GLY A 42 13.18 19.88 3.62
C GLY A 42 13.32 18.44 4.11
N GLN A 43 12.64 18.03 5.18
CA GLN A 43 12.53 16.63 5.60
C GLN A 43 11.17 16.06 5.20
N TYR A 44 11.18 14.99 4.41
CA TYR A 44 9.98 14.39 3.82
C TYR A 44 9.82 12.94 4.21
N ARG A 45 8.58 12.49 4.40
CA ARG A 45 8.22 11.09 4.63
C ARG A 45 6.99 10.71 3.82
N CYS A 46 6.79 9.42 3.60
CA CYS A 46 5.64 8.91 2.85
C CYS A 46 4.71 8.05 3.71
N ARG A 47 3.45 7.99 3.32
CA ARG A 47 2.50 6.93 3.72
C ARG A 47 1.88 6.33 2.48
N THR A 48 1.74 5.02 2.49
CA THR A 48 1.10 4.27 1.41
C THR A 48 -0.23 3.68 1.87
N TRP A 49 -1.18 3.70 0.96
CA TRP A 49 -2.54 3.23 1.18
C TRP A 49 -2.95 2.36 0.02
N ARG A 50 -3.61 1.24 0.30
CA ARG A 50 -4.39 0.52 -0.71
C ARG A 50 -5.81 1.08 -0.71
N LEU A 51 -6.30 1.45 -1.88
CA LEU A 51 -7.68 1.86 -2.07
C LEU A 51 -8.52 0.61 -2.27
N LEU A 52 -9.57 0.45 -1.47
CA LEU A 52 -10.51 -0.66 -1.59
C LEU A 52 -11.93 -0.10 -1.67
N GLU A 53 -12.77 -0.72 -2.49
CA GLU A 53 -14.21 -0.52 -2.45
C GLU A 53 -14.82 -1.38 -1.35
N TYR A 54 -15.52 -0.75 -0.41
CA TYR A 54 -16.20 -1.42 0.67
C TYR A 54 -17.72 -1.23 0.54
N GLY A 55 -18.44 -2.35 0.49
CA GLY A 55 -19.90 -2.35 0.48
C GLY A 55 -20.44 -2.12 1.88
N ILE A 56 -21.15 -1.02 2.08
CA ILE A 56 -21.85 -0.70 3.32
C ILE A 56 -23.33 -1.02 3.13
N HIS A 57 -23.89 -1.77 4.08
CA HIS A 57 -25.31 -2.06 4.15
C HIS A 57 -25.94 -1.22 5.27
N PRO A 58 -26.67 -0.15 4.96
CA PRO A 58 -27.32 0.67 5.96
C PRO A 58 -28.34 -0.18 6.75
N PRO A 59 -28.34 -0.09 8.10
CA PRO A 59 -29.39 -0.74 8.87
C PRO A 59 -30.72 -0.03 8.61
N GLY A 60 -31.70 -0.72 8.02
CA GLY A 60 -33.10 -0.30 8.08
C GLY A 60 -33.88 -0.15 6.76
N ILE A 61 -33.31 -0.45 5.59
CA ILE A 61 -34.10 -0.52 4.34
C ILE A 61 -33.84 -1.88 3.72
N ARG A 62 -34.72 -2.84 4.03
CA ARG A 62 -34.85 -4.05 3.23
C ARG A 62 -35.71 -3.64 2.05
N ASP A 63 -35.16 -3.67 0.85
CA ASP A 63 -36.00 -3.61 -0.35
C ASP A 63 -36.82 -4.90 -0.38
N GLU A 64 -38.14 -4.78 -0.56
CA GLU A 64 -39.05 -5.93 -0.45
C GLU A 64 -38.79 -6.99 -1.53
N ASP A 65 -38.07 -6.63 -2.60
CA ASP A 65 -37.71 -7.51 -3.72
C ASP A 65 -36.18 -7.79 -3.88
N ASP A 66 -35.27 -6.95 -3.36
CA ASP A 66 -33.83 -6.98 -3.73
C ASP A 66 -32.81 -7.10 -2.56
N GLY A 67 -33.25 -7.13 -1.30
CA GLY A 67 -32.35 -7.23 -0.14
C GLY A 67 -31.90 -5.88 0.44
N LEU A 68 -30.77 -5.84 1.18
CA LEU A 68 -30.25 -4.58 1.75
C LEU A 68 -29.60 -3.74 0.64
N ALA A 69 -30.02 -2.48 0.47
CA ALA A 69 -29.38 -1.56 -0.46
C ALA A 69 -27.89 -1.40 -0.11
N THR A 70 -26.99 -1.82 -1.01
CA THR A 70 -25.54 -1.69 -0.83
C THR A 70 -25.08 -0.34 -1.36
N SER A 71 -24.46 0.49 -0.52
CA SER A 71 -23.70 1.66 -0.95
C SER A 71 -22.22 1.32 -1.00
N TRP A 72 -21.53 1.71 -2.07
CA TRP A 72 -20.09 1.50 -2.22
C TRP A 72 -19.32 2.74 -1.79
N GLU A 73 -18.35 2.57 -0.90
CA GLU A 73 -17.44 3.64 -0.47
C GLU A 73 -15.98 3.22 -0.69
N THR A 74 -15.15 4.15 -1.15
CA THR A 74 -13.70 3.94 -1.22
C THR A 74 -13.08 4.19 0.16
N ILE A 75 -12.38 3.19 0.68
CA ILE A 75 -11.65 3.28 1.94
C ILE A 75 -10.13 3.22 1.71
N LEU A 76 -9.39 3.96 2.52
CA LEU A 76 -7.92 3.93 2.54
C LEU A 76 -7.45 2.93 3.59
N VAL A 77 -6.94 1.79 3.14
CA VAL A 77 -6.37 0.78 4.03
C VAL A 77 -4.87 1.01 4.14
N PRO A 78 -4.31 1.25 5.35
CA PRO A 78 -2.88 1.35 5.52
C PRO A 78 -2.21 0.12 4.92
N TRP A 79 -1.25 0.34 4.03
CA TRP A 79 -0.52 -0.74 3.39
C TRP A 79 0.95 -0.38 3.39
N SER A 80 1.80 -1.32 3.80
CA SER A 80 3.25 -1.14 3.79
C SER A 80 3.83 -2.06 2.74
N VAL A 81 4.61 -1.51 1.80
CA VAL A 81 5.35 -2.33 0.85
C VAL A 81 6.37 -3.19 1.61
N PRO A 82 6.43 -4.51 1.37
CA PRO A 82 7.49 -5.37 1.90
C PRO A 82 8.85 -4.91 1.35
N GLY A 83 9.69 -4.32 2.21
CA GLY A 83 10.90 -3.57 1.81
C GLY A 83 11.23 -2.46 2.81
N GLY A 84 10.19 -1.94 3.47
CA GLY A 84 10.33 -1.24 4.75
C GLY A 84 10.45 0.27 4.67
N PHE A 85 10.24 0.95 3.54
CA PHE A 85 10.24 2.43 3.55
C PHE A 85 8.97 3.07 4.17
N VAL A 86 8.10 2.24 4.77
CA VAL A 86 7.20 2.64 5.86
C VAL A 86 7.81 2.17 7.18
N THR A 87 9.02 2.63 7.50
CA THR A 87 9.63 2.33 8.81
C THR A 87 8.85 3.06 9.90
N GLU A 88 8.58 2.39 11.03
CA GLU A 88 8.15 3.08 12.25
C GLU A 88 9.24 4.04 12.79
N GLU A 89 10.49 3.85 12.35
CA GLU A 89 11.58 4.80 12.51
C GLU A 89 11.54 5.90 11.42
N PRO A 90 11.95 7.14 11.73
CA PRO A 90 11.75 8.24 10.80
C PRO A 90 12.70 8.16 9.60
N PHE A 91 12.24 7.55 8.51
CA PHE A 91 12.83 7.77 7.20
C PHE A 91 12.50 9.21 6.76
N PHE A 92 13.54 10.02 6.58
CA PHE A 92 13.43 11.38 6.07
C PHE A 92 14.22 11.51 4.76
N ALA A 93 13.50 11.70 3.66
CA ALA A 93 14.10 12.06 2.38
C ALA A 93 14.41 13.57 2.35
N SER A 94 15.43 13.93 1.56
CA SER A 94 15.90 15.31 1.38
C SER A 94 15.05 16.13 0.40
N SER A 95 14.16 15.48 -0.35
CA SER A 95 13.17 16.14 -1.20
C SER A 95 11.91 15.27 -1.31
N LYS A 96 10.82 15.89 -1.78
CA LYS A 96 9.56 15.18 -2.04
C LYS A 96 9.72 14.12 -3.14
N GLU A 97 10.50 14.43 -4.18
CA GLU A 97 10.78 13.51 -5.29
C GLU A 97 11.59 12.32 -4.80
N ALA A 98 12.59 12.54 -3.93
CA ALA A 98 13.36 11.45 -3.34
C ALA A 98 12.48 10.57 -2.43
N ALA A 99 11.53 11.15 -1.71
CA ALA A 99 10.56 10.41 -0.89
C ALA A 99 9.65 9.54 -1.75
N LEU A 100 9.15 10.09 -2.86
CA LEU A 100 8.26 9.39 -3.79
C LEU A 100 9.00 8.28 -4.54
N GLU A 101 10.17 8.55 -5.11
CA GLU A 101 10.97 7.55 -5.82
C GLU A 101 11.38 6.39 -4.92
N ALA A 102 11.70 6.64 -3.64
CA ALA A 102 12.01 5.57 -2.70
C ALA A 102 10.83 4.57 -2.55
N VAL A 103 9.59 5.08 -2.44
CA VAL A 103 8.39 4.24 -2.37
C VAL A 103 8.12 3.53 -3.69
N LEU A 104 8.33 4.20 -4.82
CA LEU A 104 8.15 3.59 -6.14
C LEU A 104 9.18 2.50 -6.42
N ASP A 105 10.43 2.68 -6.00
CA ASP A 105 11.48 1.65 -6.09
C ASP A 105 11.14 0.42 -5.26
N ASP A 106 10.69 0.61 -4.02
CA ASP A 106 10.18 -0.47 -3.17
C ASP A 106 9.04 -1.24 -3.86
N LEU A 107 8.08 -0.51 -4.42
CA LEU A 107 6.96 -1.11 -5.13
C LEU A 107 7.43 -1.92 -6.35
N ARG A 108 8.36 -1.38 -7.14
CA ARG A 108 8.96 -2.08 -8.29
C ARG A 108 9.64 -3.38 -7.86
N VAL A 109 10.38 -3.35 -6.74
CA VAL A 109 11.04 -4.54 -6.19
C VAL A 109 10.02 -5.57 -5.72
N TYR A 110 9.00 -5.15 -4.97
CA TYR A 110 7.93 -6.04 -4.50
C TYR A 110 7.24 -6.75 -5.68
N LEU A 111 6.81 -5.98 -6.68
CA LEU A 111 6.13 -6.50 -7.86
C LEU A 111 7.00 -7.44 -8.71
N ALA A 112 8.31 -7.20 -8.75
CA ALA A 112 9.23 -8.12 -9.43
C ALA A 112 9.34 -9.45 -8.67
N VAL A 113 9.44 -9.41 -7.34
CA VAL A 113 9.55 -10.62 -6.50
C VAL A 113 8.29 -11.46 -6.55
N THR A 114 7.10 -10.86 -6.44
CA THR A 114 5.84 -11.61 -6.48
C THR A 114 5.60 -12.24 -7.84
N ARG A 115 5.92 -11.54 -8.93
CA ARG A 115 5.86 -12.10 -10.28
C ARG A 115 6.77 -13.31 -10.46
N HIS A 116 7.99 -13.27 -9.94
CA HIS A 116 8.91 -14.41 -10.01
C HIS A 116 8.42 -15.62 -9.19
N ALA A 117 7.74 -15.39 -8.07
CA ALA A 117 7.15 -16.45 -7.27
C ALA A 117 5.96 -17.14 -7.98
N GLU A 118 5.19 -16.39 -8.78
CA GLU A 118 4.11 -16.94 -9.60
C GLU A 118 4.64 -17.80 -10.77
N ASP A 119 5.74 -17.38 -11.41
CA ASP A 119 6.35 -18.10 -12.55
C ASP A 119 7.10 -19.39 -12.14
N GLU A 120 7.59 -19.51 -10.90
CA GLU A 120 8.27 -20.74 -10.40
C GLU A 120 7.30 -21.81 -9.87
N GLY A 121 5.99 -21.52 -9.80
CA GLY A 121 4.97 -22.40 -9.22
C GLY A 121 4.51 -23.57 -10.08
N ASP A 122 4.75 -23.55 -11.40
CA ASP A 122 4.32 -24.61 -12.32
C ASP A 122 5.52 -25.45 -12.81
N PRO A 123 5.71 -26.69 -12.32
CA PRO A 123 6.63 -27.61 -12.98
C PRO A 123 6.08 -27.91 -14.38
N PRO A 124 6.91 -27.98 -15.43
CA PRO A 124 6.42 -28.33 -16.77
C PRO A 124 5.69 -29.66 -16.71
N ALA A 125 4.40 -29.64 -17.06
CA ALA A 125 3.57 -30.83 -17.16
C ALA A 125 4.11 -31.76 -18.25
N GLY A 126 5.04 -32.64 -17.90
CA GLY A 126 5.59 -33.59 -18.87
C GLY A 126 6.96 -34.15 -18.54
N THR A 127 7.13 -34.75 -17.36
CA THR A 127 8.21 -35.75 -17.20
C THR A 127 7.56 -37.10 -16.92
N PRO A 128 7.51 -38.02 -17.89
CA PRO A 128 7.01 -39.37 -17.64
C PRO A 128 7.97 -40.09 -16.68
N PRO A 129 7.48 -41.03 -15.85
CA PRO A 129 8.31 -41.68 -14.85
C PRO A 129 9.44 -42.46 -15.51
N ALA A 130 10.65 -42.37 -14.95
CA ALA A 130 11.78 -43.16 -15.39
C ALA A 130 11.46 -44.65 -15.22
N ALA A 131 11.52 -45.40 -16.32
CA ALA A 131 11.37 -46.85 -16.31
C ALA A 131 12.50 -47.46 -15.46
N SER A 132 12.11 -48.20 -14.43
CA SER A 132 13.04 -49.00 -13.62
C SER A 132 13.62 -50.13 -14.48
N ALA A 133 14.96 -50.26 -14.47
CA ALA A 133 15.71 -51.40 -14.98
C ALA A 133 16.71 -51.85 -13.91
#